data_AF-A0A967BGR1-F1
#
_entry.id   AF-A0A967BGR1-F1
#
_cell.length_a   1.000
_cell.length_b   1.000
_cell.length_c   1.000
_cell.angle_alpha   90.00
_cell.angle_beta   90.00
_cell.angle_gamma   90.00
#
_symmetry.space_group_name_H-M   'P 1'
#
loop_
_entity.id
_entity.type
_entity.pdbx_description
1 polymer ?
#
loop_
_entity_poly.entity_id
_entity_poly.type
_entity_poly.pdbx_seq_one_letter_code
_entity_poly.pdbx_strand_id
1 'polypeptide(L)' 'MDGKGRWVDNRMIERLWRSLKYECVYLRAFETGSQARDGIGKWLAYYNAERPHSTHGILTPDEVHANKTETMKIAA' A
#
# COMPACT_ATOMS: atom_id res chain seq x y z
N MET A 1 4.89 -15.82 -2.80
CA MET A 1 3.95 -15.28 -3.81
C MET A 1 4.31 -15.95 -5.12
N ASP A 2 3.66 -17.07 -5.41
CA ASP A 2 4.03 -17.92 -6.54
C ASP A 2 2.78 -18.61 -7.15
N GLY A 3 1.60 -18.30 -6.60
CA GLY A 3 0.28 -18.69 -7.09
C GLY A 3 -0.15 -17.92 -8.35
N LYS A 4 0.48 -18.26 -9.49
CA LYS A 4 0.08 -17.78 -10.83
C LYS A 4 -1.43 -17.87 -11.02
N GLY A 5 -2.08 -16.73 -11.27
CA GLY A 5 -3.51 -16.66 -11.63
C GLY A 5 -4.50 -16.76 -10.46
N ARG A 6 -4.06 -16.77 -9.20
CA ARG A 6 -4.98 -16.79 -8.06
C ARG A 6 -5.57 -15.40 -7.79
N TRP A 7 -6.90 -15.33 -7.77
CA TRP A 7 -7.64 -14.08 -7.47
C TRP A 7 -7.34 -13.54 -6.06
N VAL A 8 -7.01 -14.41 -5.11
CA VAL A 8 -6.73 -14.03 -3.71
C VAL A 8 -5.48 -13.17 -3.63
N ASP A 9 -4.43 -13.55 -4.36
CA ASP A 9 -3.18 -12.79 -4.44
C ASP A 9 -3.39 -11.41 -5.10
N ASN A 10 -4.33 -11.32 -6.06
CA ASN A 10 -4.64 -10.07 -6.76
C ASN A 10 -5.54 -9.11 -5.95
N ARG A 11 -6.35 -9.64 -5.02
CA ARG A 11 -7.34 -8.84 -4.27
C ARG A 11 -6.71 -7.64 -3.53
N MET A 12 -5.51 -7.82 -2.98
CA MET A 12 -4.82 -6.74 -2.25
C MET A 12 -4.37 -5.63 -3.20
N ILE A 13 -3.71 -6.01 -4.30
CA ILE A 13 -3.19 -5.03 -5.26
C ILE A 13 -4.33 -4.29 -5.97
N GLU A 14 -5.47 -4.95 -6.24
CA GLU A 14 -6.66 -4.29 -6.79
C GLU A 14 -7.25 -3.23 -5.85
N ARG A 15 -7.27 -3.51 -4.54
CA ARG A 15 -7.73 -2.54 -3.53
C ARG A 15 -6.80 -1.34 -3.42
N LEU A 16 -5.49 -1.58 -3.47
CA LEU A 16 -4.47 -0.52 -3.53
C LEU A 16 -4.72 0.37 -4.75
N TRP A 17 -4.81 -0.22 -5.94
CA TRP A 17 -5.01 0.52 -7.19
C TRP A 17 -6.33 1.29 -7.23
N ARG A 18 -7.41 0.73 -6.69
CA ARG A 18 -8.67 1.47 -6.55
C ARG A 18 -8.47 2.71 -5.71
N SER A 19 -7.89 2.58 -4.52
CA SER A 19 -7.68 3.69 -3.60
C SER A 19 -6.77 4.76 -4.22
N LEU A 20 -5.63 4.37 -4.80
CA LEU A 20 -4.71 5.29 -5.46
C LEU A 20 -5.38 6.11 -6.57
N LYS A 21 -6.20 5.46 -7.40
CA LYS A 21 -6.88 6.15 -8.50
C LYS A 21 -7.87 7.18 -7.99
N TYR A 22 -8.73 6.82 -7.03
CA TYR A 22 -9.77 7.72 -6.55
C TYR A 22 -9.26 8.81 -5.61
N GLU A 23 -8.21 8.54 -4.84
CA GLU A 23 -7.71 9.45 -3.80
C GLU A 23 -6.54 10.32 -4.29
N CYS A 24 -5.86 9.96 -5.39
CA CYS A 24 -4.73 10.72 -5.91
C CYS A 24 -4.86 11.02 -7.41
N VAL A 25 -4.96 10.00 -8.26
CA VAL A 25 -4.82 10.18 -9.72
C VAL A 25 -6.00 10.94 -10.32
N TYR A 26 -7.25 10.61 -9.95
CA TYR A 26 -8.44 11.25 -10.50
C TYR A 26 -8.70 12.65 -9.93
N LEU A 27 -8.11 12.96 -8.76
CA LEU A 27 -8.24 14.28 -8.13
C LEU A 27 -7.20 15.29 -8.64
N ARG A 28 -6.18 14.83 -9.39
CA ARG A 28 -5.03 15.64 -9.78
C ARG A 28 -4.84 15.62 -11.29
N ALA A 29 -4.75 16.81 -11.89
CA ALA A 29 -4.29 16.96 -13.26
C ALA A 29 -2.76 17.06 -13.26
N PHE A 30 -2.07 15.91 -13.34
CA PHE A 30 -0.62 15.92 -13.50
C PHE A 30 -0.24 16.33 -14.91
N GLU A 31 0.57 17.38 -15.06
CA GLU A 31 1.01 17.88 -16.35
C GLU A 31 2.22 17.12 -16.89
N THR A 32 3.01 16.51 -15.99
CA THR A 32 4.21 15.76 -16.33
C THR A 32 4.32 14.44 -15.57
N GLY A 33 5.05 13.48 -16.14
CA GLY A 33 5.35 12.21 -15.47
C GLY A 33 6.11 12.39 -14.15
N SER A 34 6.97 13.41 -14.04
CA SER A 34 7.69 13.73 -12.81
C SER A 34 6.76 14.19 -11.69
N GLN A 35 5.78 15.05 -12.00
CA GLN A 35 4.75 15.45 -11.04
C GLN A 35 3.89 14.25 -10.62
N ALA A 36 3.51 13.38 -11.56
CA ALA A 36 2.76 12.17 -11.25
C ALA A 36 3.56 11.25 -10.32
N ARG A 37 4.86 11.06 -10.57
CA ARG A 37 5.74 10.24 -9.72
C ARG A 37 5.83 10.79 -8.30
N ASP A 38 6.01 12.10 -8.13
CA ASP A 38 6.05 12.74 -6.81
C ASP A 38 4.70 12.62 -6.09
N GLY A 39 3.59 12.89 -6.78
CA GLY A 39 2.24 12.80 -6.19
C GLY A 39 1.86 11.38 -5.78
N ILE A 40 2.14 10.39 -6.63
CA ILE A 40 1.93 8.97 -6.33
C ILE A 40 2.86 8.52 -5.20
N GLY A 41 4.12 8.96 -5.21
CA GLY A 41 5.10 8.65 -4.16
C GLY A 41 4.65 9.16 -2.79
N LYS A 42 4.18 10.41 -2.71
CA LYS A 42 3.60 10.98 -1.49
C LYS A 42 2.38 10.21 -1.01
N TRP A 43 1.47 9.86 -1.94
CA TRP A 43 0.30 9.07 -1.58
C TRP A 43 0.66 7.66 -1.07
N LEU A 44 1.67 7.00 -1.67
CA LEU A 44 2.15 5.71 -1.21
C LEU A 44 2.79 5.78 0.18
N ALA A 45 3.57 6.83 0.47
CA ALA A 45 4.15 7.06 1.79
C ALA A 45 3.04 7.17 2.85
N TYR A 46 2.03 8.01 2.59
CA TYR A 46 0.85 8.11 3.45
C TYR A 46 0.12 6.76 3.62
N TYR A 47 -0.13 6.04 2.52
CA TYR A 47 -0.82 4.75 2.56
C TYR A 47 -0.11 3.71 3.42
N ASN A 48 1.24 3.70 3.42
CA ASN A 48 2.03 2.71 4.14
C ASN A 48 2.31 3.10 5.60
N ALA A 49 2.53 4.38 5.88
CA ALA A 49 3.03 4.84 7.17
C ALA A 49 1.94 5.48 8.06
N GLU A 50 0.84 5.97 7.48
CA GLU A 50 -0.14 6.79 8.21
C GLU A 50 -1.56 6.24 8.15
N ARG A 51 -1.92 5.49 7.11
CA ARG A 51 -3.29 4.98 6.92
C ARG A 51 -3.52 3.68 7.71
N PRO A 52 -4.37 3.69 8.76
CA PRO A 52 -4.71 2.46 9.48
C PRO A 52 -5.65 1.59 8.66
N HIS A 53 -5.41 0.28 8.64
CA HIS A 53 -6.23 -0.69 7.90
C HIS A 53 -6.97 -1.64 8.86
N SER A 54 -8.29 -1.74 8.71
CA SER A 54 -9.11 -2.64 9.52
C SER A 54 -8.71 -4.11 9.37
N THR A 55 -8.30 -4.54 8.18
CA THR A 55 -7.74 -5.88 7.93
C THR A 55 -6.50 -6.19 8.77
N HIS A 56 -5.77 -5.16 9.21
CA HIS A 56 -4.55 -5.26 9.99
C HIS A 56 -4.76 -4.94 11.48
N GLY A 57 -6.00 -4.90 11.96
CA GLY A 57 -6.28 -4.52 13.35
C GLY A 57 -6.01 -3.04 13.63
N ILE A 58 -6.28 -2.16 12.64
CA ILE A 58 -6.07 -0.70 12.73
C ILE A 58 -4.59 -0.30 12.69
N LEU A 59 -3.70 -1.24 12.39
CA LEU A 59 -2.30 -0.95 12.08
C LEU A 59 -2.12 -0.51 10.63
N THR A 60 -1.08 0.29 10.42
CA THR A 60 -0.56 0.67 9.10
C THR A 60 0.24 -0.49 8.48
N PRO A 61 0.38 -0.52 7.15
CA PRO A 61 1.23 -1.52 6.49
C PRO A 61 2.67 -1.60 7.04
N ASP A 62 3.29 -0.46 7.33
CA ASP A 62 4.66 -0.43 7.89
C ASP A 62 4.72 -1.04 9.29
N GLU A 63 3.76 -0.73 10.17
CA GLU A 63 3.68 -1.32 11.52
C GLU A 63 3.51 -2.84 11.46
N VAL A 64 2.65 -3.35 10.58
CA VAL A 64 2.48 -4.80 10.39
C VAL A 64 3.77 -5.45 9.93
N HIS A 65 4.48 -4.83 8.99
CA HIS A 65 5.73 -5.36 8.48
C HIS A 65 6.81 -5.37 9.56
N ALA A 66 6.96 -4.27 10.30
CA ALA A 66 7.91 -4.15 11.41
C ALA A 66 7.65 -5.18 12.51
N ASN A 67 6.40 -5.33 12.95
CA ASN A 67 6.01 -6.32 13.97
C ASN A 67 6.31 -7.75 13.51
N LYS A 68 6.06 -8.05 12.22
CA LYS A 68 6.39 -9.36 11.65
C LYS A 68 7.89 -9.62 11.64
N THR A 69 8.69 -8.62 11.27
CA THR A 69 10.16 -8.71 11.32
C THR A 69 10.66 -8.93 12.74
N GLU A 70 10.09 -8.25 13.74
CA GLU A 70 10.45 -8.43 15.15
C GLU A 70 10.10 -9.85 15.64
N THR A 71 8.90 -10.33 15.32
CA THR A 71 8.47 -11.70 15.64
C THR A 71 9.44 -12.75 15.06
N MET A 72 9.88 -12.56 13.80
CA MET A 72 10.85 -13.45 13.16
C MET A 72 12.23 -13.41 13.80
N LYS A 73 12.66 -12.24 14.31
CA LYS A 73 13.94 -12.09 15.03
C LYS A 73 13.92 -12.78 16.39
N ILE A 74 12.79 -12.76 17.10
CA ILE A 74 12.63 -13.42 18.41
C ILE A 74 12.58 -14.94 18.28
N ALA A 75 12.07 -15.44 17.15
CA ALA A 75 11.92 -16.88 16.88
C ALA A 75 13.16 -17.57 16.28
N ALA A 76 14.24 -16.81 16.04
CA ALA A 76 15.51 -17.29 15.47
C ALA A 76 16.59 -17.40 16.55
#